data_AF-A0A2L2YZQ6-F1
#
_entry.id   AF-A0A2L2YZQ6-F1
#
_cell.length_a   1.000
_cell.length_b   1.000
_cell.length_c   1.000
_cell.angle_alpha   90.00
_cell.angle_beta   90.00
_cell.angle_gamma   90.00
#
_symmetry.space_group_name_H-M   'P 1'
#
loop_
_entity.id
_entity.type
_entity.pdbx_description
1 polymer ?
#
loop_
_entity_poly.entity_id
_entity_poly.type
_entity_poly.pdbx_seq_one_letter_code
_entity_poly.pdbx_strand_id
1 'polypeptide(L)'
;QTSLNVSWLEPVLKNGVITGYKVGYQPVSSLDPVYNSTPFEKSEIEVSEDTHQAYLEDLHPSTQYSVSVFAKTAAGYGPPASFLCWTVILGDHVSPSLKLLPIEA
;
A
#
# COMPACT_ATOMS: atom_id res chain seq x y z
N GLN A 1 -12.68 -3.83 -12.42
CA GLN A 1 -12.24 -3.28 -11.13
C GLN A 1 -10.88 -3.90 -10.84
N THR A 2 -9.86 -3.09 -10.58
CA THR A 2 -8.49 -3.57 -10.35
C THR A 2 -8.21 -3.57 -8.85
N SER A 3 -7.51 -4.58 -8.35
CA SER A 3 -7.18 -4.71 -6.94
C SER A 3 -5.73 -5.12 -6.70
N LEU A 4 -5.19 -4.73 -5.55
CA LEU A 4 -3.86 -5.11 -5.08
C LEU A 4 -3.99 -5.74 -3.70
N ASN A 5 -3.31 -6.87 -3.49
CA ASN A 5 -3.14 -7.45 -2.17
C ASN A 5 -1.75 -7.11 -1.65
N VAL A 6 -1.72 -6.28 -0.62
CA VAL A 6 -0.49 -5.79 0.00
C VAL A 6 -0.27 -6.58 1.27
N SER A 7 0.87 -7.24 1.39
CA SER A 7 1.25 -7.97 2.59
C SER A 7 2.57 -7.45 3.12
N TRP A 8 2.73 -7.39 4.43
CA TRP A 8 3.97 -6.94 5.07
C TRP A 8 4.36 -7.88 6.18
N LEU A 9 5.66 -7.89 6.50
CA LEU A 9 6.17 -8.56 7.68
C LEU A 9 6.13 -7.59 8.87
N GLU A 10 6.03 -8.17 10.05
CA GLU A 10 6.17 -7.42 11.30
C GLU A 10 7.55 -6.73 11.33
N PRO A 11 7.61 -5.44 11.73
CA PRO A 11 8.85 -4.71 11.96
C PRO A 11 9.83 -5.46 12.84
N VAL A 12 11.07 -5.62 12.38
CA VAL A 12 12.16 -6.24 13.16
C VAL A 12 12.61 -5.30 14.28
N LEU A 13 12.66 -4.01 13.98
CA LEU A 13 12.95 -2.94 14.94
C LEU A 13 11.62 -2.35 15.41
N LYS A 14 11.24 -2.68 16.64
CA LYS A 14 10.05 -2.12 17.30
C LYS A 14 10.48 -1.09 18.33
N ASN A 15 10.34 0.19 18.04
CA ASN A 15 10.50 1.25 19.05
C ASN A 15 9.26 1.32 19.99
N GLY A 16 8.86 0.18 20.55
CA GLY A 16 7.68 0.02 21.40
C GLY A 16 6.79 -1.15 20.98
N VAL A 17 5.54 -1.14 21.44
CA VAL A 17 4.51 -2.11 21.04
C VAL A 17 3.75 -1.55 19.84
N ILE A 18 3.66 -2.34 18.77
CA ILE A 18 2.84 -2.02 17.60
C ILE A 18 1.39 -2.13 17.99
N THR A 19 0.60 -1.09 17.73
CA THR A 19 -0.84 -1.02 18.03
C THR A 19 -1.69 -1.02 16.75
N GLY A 20 -1.06 -1.07 15.58
CA GLY A 20 -1.74 -1.14 14.29
C GLY A 20 -0.82 -0.82 13.12
N TYR A 21 -1.39 -0.84 11.92
CA TYR A 21 -0.71 -0.42 10.70
C TYR A 21 -1.58 0.52 9.89
N LYS A 22 -0.94 1.39 9.11
CA LYS A 22 -1.60 2.23 8.11
C LYS A 22 -1.04 1.94 6.74
N VAL A 23 -1.89 1.65 5.78
CA VAL A 23 -1.54 1.41 4.38
C VAL A 23 -1.99 2.61 3.56
N GLY A 24 -1.03 3.40 3.07
CA GLY A 24 -1.28 4.49 2.13
C GLY A 24 -1.01 4.03 0.70
N TYR A 25 -1.84 4.44 -0.25
CA TYR A 25 -1.62 4.18 -1.66
C TYR A 25 -2.03 5.38 -2.50
N GLN A 26 -1.26 5.68 -3.53
CA GLN A 26 -1.53 6.78 -4.45
C GLN A 26 -1.07 6.43 -5.87
N PRO A 27 -1.81 6.84 -6.91
CA PRO A 27 -1.31 6.79 -8.27
C PRO A 27 -0.08 7.69 -8.43
N VAL A 28 0.90 7.26 -9.23
CA VAL A 28 2.08 8.07 -9.57
C VAL A 28 2.24 8.30 -11.06
N SER A 29 1.72 7.40 -11.89
CA SER A 29 1.72 7.53 -13.34
C SER A 29 0.71 6.56 -13.93
N SER A 30 0.03 6.92 -15.00
CA SER A 30 -0.87 6.02 -15.73
C SER A 30 -0.62 6.06 -17.22
N LEU A 31 -0.86 4.92 -17.89
CA LEU A 31 -0.90 4.86 -19.36
C LEU A 31 -2.19 5.46 -19.92
N ASP A 32 -3.19 5.74 -19.08
CA ASP A 32 -4.36 6.53 -19.48
C ASP A 32 -4.03 8.03 -19.37
N PRO A 33 -3.94 8.76 -20.50
CA PRO A 33 -3.60 10.18 -20.51
C PRO A 33 -4.67 11.06 -19.84
N VAL A 34 -5.94 10.64 -19.83
CA VAL A 34 -7.01 11.38 -19.17
C VAL A 34 -6.84 11.30 -17.67
N TYR A 35 -6.65 10.09 -17.15
CA TYR A 35 -6.40 9.88 -15.72
C TYR A 35 -5.12 10.56 -15.25
N ASN A 36 -4.04 10.48 -16.05
CA ASN A 36 -2.76 11.13 -15.75
C ASN A 36 -2.84 12.68 -15.78
N SER A 37 -3.92 13.25 -16.33
CA SER A 37 -4.18 14.70 -16.31
C SER A 37 -5.03 15.15 -15.11
N THR A 38 -5.54 14.21 -14.31
CA THR A 38 -6.29 14.49 -13.08
C THR A 38 -5.35 14.52 -11.88
N PRO A 39 -5.64 15.31 -10.83
CA PRO A 39 -4.84 15.28 -9.61
C PRO A 39 -4.94 13.90 -8.96
N PHE A 40 -3.80 13.26 -8.73
CA PHE A 40 -3.75 11.98 -8.03
C PHE A 40 -4.08 12.17 -6.56
N GLU A 41 -5.07 11.40 -6.10
CA GLU A 41 -5.51 11.41 -4.71
C GLU A 41 -4.82 10.28 -3.93
N LYS A 42 -4.43 10.58 -2.70
CA LYS A 42 -3.87 9.61 -1.78
C LYS A 42 -5.00 8.99 -0.97
N SER A 43 -5.04 7.67 -0.93
CA SER A 43 -5.95 6.90 -0.11
C SER A 43 -5.20 6.20 1.02
N GLU A 44 -5.86 5.98 2.15
CA GLU A 44 -5.27 5.34 3.33
C GLU A 44 -6.27 4.35 3.96
N ILE A 45 -5.76 3.24 4.49
CA ILE A 45 -6.50 2.22 5.23
C ILE A 45 -5.76 1.96 6.54
N GLU A 46 -6.46 2.01 7.67
CA GLU A 46 -5.91 1.56 8.96
C GLU A 46 -6.34 0.12 9.23
N VAL A 47 -5.41 -0.70 9.72
CA VAL A 47 -5.65 -2.08 10.13
C VAL A 47 -5.07 -2.35 11.51
N SER A 48 -5.62 -3.35 12.20
CA SER A 48 -5.20 -3.76 13.54
C SER A 48 -3.78 -4.32 13.57
N GLU A 49 -3.20 -4.40 14.77
CA GLU A 49 -1.84 -4.95 15.01
C GLU A 49 -1.67 -6.41 14.57
N ASP A 50 -2.73 -7.22 14.62
CA ASP A 50 -2.71 -8.61 14.18
C ASP A 50 -2.76 -8.77 12.65
N THR A 51 -3.14 -7.70 11.94
CA THR A 51 -3.36 -7.71 10.50
C THR A 51 -2.08 -7.35 9.76
N HIS A 52 -1.62 -8.26 8.91
CA HIS A 52 -0.39 -8.13 8.12
C HIS A 52 -0.64 -8.09 6.61
N GLN A 53 -1.90 -7.84 6.23
CA GLN A 53 -2.33 -7.75 4.83
C GLN A 53 -3.49 -6.76 4.67
N ALA A 54 -3.55 -6.09 3.52
CA ALA A 54 -4.63 -5.20 3.14
C ALA A 54 -4.99 -5.37 1.66
N TYR A 55 -6.29 -5.33 1.38
CA TYR A 55 -6.82 -5.34 0.02
C TYR A 55 -7.11 -3.90 -0.41
N LEU A 56 -6.44 -3.46 -1.46
CA LEU A 56 -6.69 -2.18 -2.10
C LEU A 56 -7.63 -2.45 -3.28
N GLU A 57 -8.83 -1.88 -3.24
CA GLU A 57 -9.88 -2.06 -4.23
C GLU A 57 -10.09 -0.77 -5.04
N ASP A 58 -10.91 -0.85 -6.09
CA ASP A 58 -11.26 0.28 -6.96
C ASP A 58 -10.08 1.06 -7.55
N LEU A 59 -8.99 0.36 -7.86
CA LEU A 59 -7.81 0.97 -8.45
C LEU A 59 -7.96 1.17 -9.96
N HIS A 60 -7.33 2.24 -10.45
CA HIS A 60 -7.27 2.52 -11.88
C HIS A 60 -6.35 1.50 -12.56
N PRO A 61 -6.76 0.84 -13.65
CA PRO A 61 -5.91 -0.07 -14.42
C PRO A 61 -4.78 0.69 -15.15
N SER A 62 -3.73 -0.02 -15.54
CA SER A 62 -2.56 0.55 -16.24
C SER A 62 -1.86 1.69 -15.51
N THR A 63 -1.92 1.66 -14.18
CA THR A 63 -1.47 2.76 -13.34
C THR A 63 -0.40 2.24 -12.40
N GLN A 64 0.73 2.91 -12.38
CA GLN A 64 1.73 2.72 -11.36
C GLN A 64 1.24 3.37 -10.07
N TYR A 65 1.12 2.59 -9.00
CA TYR A 65 0.79 3.04 -7.66
C TYR A 65 2.03 3.00 -6.77
N SER A 66 2.19 4.03 -5.95
CA SER A 66 3.06 4.02 -4.79
C SER A 66 2.26 3.57 -3.58
N VAL A 67 2.65 2.45 -2.99
CA VAL A 67 2.04 1.89 -1.78
C VAL A 67 3.04 2.00 -0.65
N SER A 68 2.58 2.42 0.51
CA SER A 68 3.38 2.65 1.72
C SER A 68 2.68 2.04 2.93
N VAL A 69 3.40 1.32 3.77
CA VAL A 69 2.86 0.79 5.03
C VAL A 69 3.62 1.40 6.19
N PHE A 70 2.89 1.90 7.18
CA PHE A 70 3.39 2.55 8.39
C PHE A 70 3.02 1.70 9.59
N ALA A 71 3.99 1.37 10.45
CA ALA A 71 3.70 0.80 11.76
C ALA A 71 3.24 1.88 12.72
N LYS A 72 2.19 1.61 13.51
CA LYS A 72 1.67 2.50 14.54
C LYS A 72 2.11 1.97 15.90
N THR A 73 2.68 2.82 16.73
CA THR A 73 3.03 2.53 18.13
C THR A 73 2.38 3.56 19.05
N ALA A 74 2.54 3.39 20.37
CA ALA A 74 2.12 4.40 21.35
C ALA A 74 2.75 5.79 21.12
N ALA A 75 3.92 5.86 20.46
CA ALA A 75 4.61 7.11 20.14
C ALA A 75 4.12 7.77 18.84
N GLY A 76 3.36 7.05 18.00
CA GLY A 76 2.89 7.53 16.69
C GLY A 76 3.20 6.56 15.56
N TYR A 77 3.28 7.09 14.33
CA TYR A 77 3.63 6.29 13.15
C TYR A 77 5.14 6.29 12.91
N GLY A 78 5.70 5.10 12.77
CA GLY A 78 7.08 4.88 12.35
C GLY A 78 7.31 5.20 10.86
N PRO A 79 8.57 5.12 10.40
CA PRO A 79 8.90 5.32 8.99
C PRO A 79 8.16 4.30 8.08
N PRO A 80 7.70 4.72 6.88
CA PRO A 80 7.00 3.82 5.99
C PRO A 80 7.94 2.89 5.23
N ALA A 81 7.49 1.65 5.00
CA ALA A 81 8.00 0.82 3.93
C ALA A 81 7.17 1.07 2.68
N SER A 82 7.81 1.59 1.63
CA SER A 82 7.14 1.94 0.37
C SER A 82 7.65 1.14 -0.81
N PHE A 83 6.78 0.95 -1.80
CA PHE A 83 7.09 0.29 -3.06
C PHE A 83 6.24 0.84 -4.19
N LEU A 84 6.72 0.64 -5.42
CA LEU A 84 5.99 0.93 -6.65
C LEU A 84 5.48 -0.38 -7.25
N CYS A 85 4.23 -0.39 -7.71
CA CYS A 85 3.66 -1.52 -8.43
C CYS A 85 2.74 -1.03 -9.55
N TRP A 86 2.63 -1.81 -10.62
CA TRP A 86 1.74 -1.51 -11.74
C TRP A 86 0.44 -2.30 -11.59
N THR A 87 -0.69 -1.65 -11.78
CA THR A 87 -1.99 -2.31 -11.93
C THR A 87 -2.16 -2.82 -13.36
N VAL A 88 -2.67 -4.05 -13.53
CA VAL A 88 -2.89 -4.66 -14.84
C VAL A 88 -4.20 -4.18 -15.46
N ILE A 89 -4.26 -4.16 -16.80
CA ILE A 89 -5.52 -4.01 -17.56
C ILE A 89 -6.30 -5.31 -17.38
N LEU A 90 -7.57 -5.20 -16.98
CA LEU A 90 -8.48 -6.33 -16.75
C LEU A 90 -8.28 -7.43 -17.79
N GLY A 91 -7.71 -8.57 -17.37
CA GLY A 91 -7.35 -9.66 -18.26
C GLY A 91 -6.67 -10.84 -17.58
N ASP A 92 -5.93 -10.62 -16.50
CA ASP A 92 -5.31 -11.72 -15.76
C ASP A 92 -5.43 -11.47 -14.25
N HIS A 93 -5.94 -12.48 -13.53
CA HIS A 93 -6.29 -12.45 -12.12
C HIS A 93 -5.02 -12.56 -11.25
N VAL A 94 -4.04 -11.70 -11.51
CA VAL A 94 -2.76 -11.67 -10.79
C VAL A 94 -2.66 -10.35 -10.07
N SER A 95 -3.35 -10.26 -8.92
CA SER A 95 -2.96 -9.28 -7.90
C SER A 95 -1.51 -9.62 -7.52
N PRO A 96 -0.52 -8.75 -7.80
CA PRO A 96 0.83 -9.02 -7.32
C PRO A 96 0.77 -9.04 -5.80
N SER A 97 0.89 -10.23 -5.20
CA SER A 97 1.10 -10.37 -3.76
C SER A 97 2.48 -9.80 -3.47
N LEU A 98 2.54 -8.51 -3.16
CA LEU A 98 3.78 -7.90 -2.79
C LEU A 98 4.00 -8.11 -1.30
N LYS A 99 5.13 -8.77 -0.99
CA LYS A 99 5.68 -8.81 0.35
C LYS A 99 6.58 -7.60 0.51
N LEU A 100 6.13 -6.65 1.30
CA LEU A 100 7.00 -5.60 1.79
C LEU A 100 8.06 -6.18 2.71
N LEU A 101 9.31 -5.80 2.46
CA LEU A 101 10.44 -6.01 3.36
C LEU A 101 10.13 -5.36 4.73
N PRO A 102 10.77 -5.83 5.83
CA PRO A 102 10.45 -5.38 7.17
C PRO A 102 10.48 -3.86 7.27
N ILE A 103 9.38 -3.32 7.80
CA ILE A 103 9.20 -1.90 8.06
C ILE A 103 9.99 -1.57 9.32
N GLU A 104 10.61 -0.39 9.41
CA GLU A 104 11.17 0.11 10.66
C GLU A 104 10.02 0.81 11.43
N ALA A 105 9.89 0.57 12.74
CA ALA A 105 8.85 1.23 13.57
C ALA A 105 9.43 2.35 14.43
#